data_AF-A0A1B1A611-F1
#
_entry.id   AF-A0A1B1A611-F1
#
_cell.length_a   1.000
_cell.length_b   1.000
_cell.length_c   1.000
_cell.angle_alpha   90.00
_cell.angle_beta   90.00
_cell.angle_gamma   90.00
#
_symmetry.space_group_name_H-M   'P 1'
#
loop_
_entity.id
_entity.type
_entity.pdbx_description
1 polymer ?
#
loop_
_entity_poly.entity_id
_entity_poly.type
_entity_poly.pdbx_seq_one_letter_code
_entity_poly.pdbx_strand_id
1 'polypeptide(L)'
;MSDTLIIYKTEDGGVAILTPVTSCGLTVEQIAAKDVPTGRPYKIVDRSELPTDFSEQDRWAVDEAHLTDGVGADYGVGSKNPFVMPEPSEDEAVEEEPATPEQEPVT
;
A
#
# COMPACT_ATOMS: atom_id res chain seq x y z
N MET A 1 15.02 -1.68 -3.36
CA MET A 1 13.79 -1.92 -4.14
C MET A 1 13.18 -3.18 -3.59
N SER A 2 11.91 -3.17 -3.23
CA SER A 2 11.24 -4.40 -2.81
C SER A 2 11.12 -5.32 -4.02
N ASP A 3 11.46 -6.60 -3.86
CA ASP A 3 11.22 -7.61 -4.90
C ASP A 3 9.75 -8.05 -4.95
N THR A 4 8.93 -7.60 -4.01
CA THR A 4 7.49 -7.86 -4.01
C THR A 4 6.77 -7.00 -5.03
N LEU A 5 5.88 -7.61 -5.83
CA LEU A 5 5.05 -6.99 -6.84
C LEU A 5 3.58 -7.34 -6.60
N ILE A 6 2.67 -6.47 -7.03
CA ILE A 6 1.23 -6.70 -6.98
C ILE A 6 0.74 -6.86 -8.42
N ILE A 7 0.03 -7.94 -8.72
CA ILE A 7 -0.53 -8.22 -10.03
C ILE A 7 -2.06 -8.25 -9.96
N TYR A 8 -2.71 -7.67 -10.98
CA TYR A 8 -4.16 -7.74 -11.14
C TYR A 8 -4.54 -7.71 -12.62
N LYS A 9 -5.77 -8.13 -12.92
CA LYS A 9 -6.32 -8.12 -14.28
C LYS A 9 -7.02 -6.78 -14.56
N THR A 10 -6.74 -6.17 -15.72
CA THR A 10 -7.36 -4.91 -16.15
C THR A 10 -8.72 -5.14 -16.84
N GLU A 11 -9.48 -4.06 -17.08
CA GLU A 11 -10.78 -4.14 -17.78
C GLU A 11 -10.66 -4.61 -19.22
N ASP A 12 -9.60 -4.17 -19.89
CA ASP A 12 -9.25 -4.56 -21.26
C ASP A 12 -8.73 -6.01 -21.37
N GLY A 13 -8.67 -6.76 -20.26
CA GLY A 13 -8.24 -8.16 -20.24
C GLY A 13 -6.71 -8.35 -20.22
N GLY A 14 -5.94 -7.29 -20.03
CA GLY A 14 -4.50 -7.33 -19.82
C GLY A 14 -4.11 -7.59 -18.37
N VAL A 15 -2.80 -7.71 -18.13
CA VAL A 15 -2.21 -7.86 -16.80
C VAL A 15 -1.52 -6.57 -16.39
N ALA A 16 -1.90 -6.02 -15.25
CA ALA A 16 -1.22 -4.89 -14.64
C ALA A 16 -0.29 -5.36 -13.53
N ILE A 17 0.88 -4.73 -13.43
CA ILE A 17 1.93 -5.03 -12.46
C ILE A 17 2.27 -3.73 -11.73
N LEU A 18 2.11 -3.71 -10.42
CA LEU A 18 2.42 -2.58 -9.55
C LEU A 18 3.68 -2.91 -8.73
N THR A 19 4.57 -1.93 -8.62
CA THR A 19 5.76 -2.02 -7.76
C THR A 19 5.53 -1.19 -6.49
N PRO A 20 5.23 -1.83 -5.34
CA PRO A 20 4.95 -1.12 -4.10
C PRO A 20 6.20 -0.40 -3.58
N VAL A 21 6.02 0.84 -3.14
CA VAL A 21 7.04 1.62 -2.44
C VAL A 21 6.84 1.43 -0.94
N THR A 22 7.58 0.50 -0.32
CA THR A 22 7.45 0.18 1.11
C THR A 22 7.99 1.27 2.04
N SER A 23 8.76 2.23 1.52
CA SER A 23 9.28 3.36 2.29
C SER A 23 8.23 4.44 2.63
N CYS A 24 6.97 4.24 2.25
CA CYS A 24 5.88 5.17 2.55
C CYS A 24 5.17 4.91 3.90
N GLY A 25 5.63 3.93 4.68
CA GLY A 25 5.03 3.57 5.97
C GLY A 25 3.76 2.72 5.88
N LEU A 26 3.40 2.24 4.69
CA LEU A 26 2.29 1.32 4.46
C LEU A 26 2.79 -0.10 4.16
N THR A 27 2.00 -1.11 4.51
CA THR A 27 2.28 -2.50 4.12
C THR A 27 1.92 -2.72 2.65
N VAL A 28 2.44 -3.80 2.04
CA VAL A 28 2.18 -4.12 0.63
C VAL A 28 0.69 -4.38 0.39
N GLU A 29 0.00 -5.00 1.34
CA GLU A 29 -1.44 -5.27 1.29
C GLU A 29 -2.25 -3.97 1.33
N GLN A 30 -1.86 -3.00 2.14
CA GLN A 30 -2.50 -1.68 2.19
C GLN A 30 -2.28 -0.90 0.90
N ILE A 31 -1.08 -1.00 0.32
CA ILE A 31 -0.78 -0.40 -0.99
C ILE A 31 -1.64 -1.07 -2.07
N ALA A 32 -1.72 -2.40 -2.08
CA ALA A 32 -2.54 -3.15 -3.02
C ALA A 32 -4.02 -2.79 -2.90
N ALA A 33 -4.56 -2.74 -1.68
CA ALA A 33 -5.95 -2.37 -1.44
C ALA A 33 -6.27 -0.94 -1.93
N LYS A 34 -5.30 -0.02 -1.88
CA LYS A 34 -5.47 1.38 -2.31
C LYS A 34 -5.26 1.57 -3.83
N ASP A 35 -4.27 0.93 -4.41
CA ASP A 35 -3.86 1.14 -5.80
C ASP A 35 -4.62 0.23 -6.79
N VAL A 36 -5.15 -0.91 -6.32
CA VAL A 36 -5.99 -1.80 -7.13
C VAL A 36 -7.43 -1.25 -7.15
N PRO A 37 -8.07 -1.14 -8.33
CA PRO A 37 -9.45 -0.66 -8.42
C PRO A 37 -10.43 -1.49 -7.58
N THR A 38 -11.43 -0.82 -7.01
CA THR A 38 -12.43 -1.42 -6.12
C THR A 38 -13.05 -2.68 -6.71
N GLY A 39 -13.05 -3.76 -5.92
CA GLY A 39 -13.70 -5.03 -6.29
C GLY A 39 -12.88 -5.91 -7.25
N ARG A 40 -11.68 -5.51 -7.65
CA ARG A 40 -10.80 -6.36 -8.46
C ARG A 40 -9.93 -7.24 -7.57
N PRO A 41 -9.87 -8.55 -7.83
CA PRO A 41 -8.95 -9.42 -7.12
C PRO A 41 -7.51 -9.10 -7.53
N TYR A 42 -6.58 -9.24 -6.59
CA TYR A 42 -5.15 -9.09 -6.82
C TYR A 42 -4.34 -10.22 -6.18
N LYS A 43 -3.09 -10.35 -6.62
CA LYS A 43 -2.10 -11.26 -6.04
C LYS A 43 -0.81 -10.53 -5.74
N ILE A 44 -0.15 -10.89 -4.65
CA ILE A 44 1.18 -10.42 -4.29
C ILE A 44 2.16 -11.53 -4.67
N VAL A 45 3.17 -11.20 -5.48
CA VAL A 45 4.15 -12.15 -6.02
C VAL A 45 5.56 -11.62 -5.88
N ASP A 46 6.56 -12.49 -5.85
CA ASP A 46 7.97 -12.07 -5.93
C ASP A 46 8.36 -11.78 -7.39
N ARG A 47 9.26 -10.81 -7.60
CA ARG A 47 9.77 -10.46 -8.93
C ARG A 47 10.48 -11.63 -9.61
N SER A 48 11.04 -12.55 -8.84
CA SER A 48 11.67 -13.77 -9.35
C SER A 48 10.66 -14.74 -9.98
N GLU A 49 9.37 -14.63 -9.63
CA GLU A 49 8.30 -15.43 -10.25
C GLU A 49 7.93 -14.90 -11.64
N LEU A 50 8.26 -13.65 -11.95
CA LEU A 50 8.00 -13.06 -13.26
C LEU A 50 9.16 -13.29 -14.22
N PRO A 51 8.87 -13.43 -15.53
CA PRO A 51 9.91 -13.47 -16.55
C PRO A 51 10.77 -12.21 -16.50
N THR A 52 12.08 -12.38 -16.63
CA THR A 52 13.00 -11.24 -16.75
C THR A 52 12.88 -10.56 -18.12
N ASP A 53 12.37 -11.27 -19.14
CA ASP A 53 12.12 -10.77 -20.49
C ASP A 53 10.64 -10.40 -20.68
N PHE A 54 10.39 -9.13 -21.00
CA PHE A 54 9.06 -8.55 -21.17
C PHE A 54 8.67 -8.38 -22.65
N SER A 55 9.45 -8.92 -23.59
CA SER A 55 9.22 -8.72 -25.03
C SER A 55 7.87 -9.26 -25.51
N GLU A 56 7.22 -10.12 -24.73
CA GLU A 56 5.92 -10.71 -24.99
C GLU A 56 4.87 -10.35 -23.92
N GLN A 57 5.04 -9.23 -23.21
CA GLN A 57 4.15 -8.81 -22.12
C GLN A 57 2.67 -8.70 -22.55
N ASP A 58 2.39 -8.31 -23.79
CA ASP A 58 1.03 -8.23 -24.35
C ASP A 58 0.31 -9.59 -24.40
N ARG A 59 1.04 -10.71 -24.34
CA ARG A 59 0.48 -12.06 -24.29
C ARG A 59 0.31 -12.61 -22.88
N TRP A 60 0.71 -11.87 -21.86
CA TRP A 60 0.60 -12.34 -20.49
C TRP A 60 -0.88 -12.29 -20.10
N ALA A 61 -1.35 -13.41 -19.55
CA ALA A 61 -2.69 -13.54 -19.03
C ALA A 61 -2.60 -14.06 -17.59
N VAL A 62 -3.37 -13.45 -16.70
CA VAL A 62 -3.56 -13.94 -15.35
C VAL A 62 -5.00 -14.39 -15.21
N ASP A 63 -5.19 -15.57 -14.65
CA ASP A 63 -6.51 -16.06 -14.30
C ASP A 63 -6.90 -15.49 -12.94
N GLU A 64 -8.10 -14.91 -12.88
CA GLU A 64 -8.68 -14.31 -11.67
C GLU A 64 -8.83 -15.33 -10.54
N ALA A 65 -8.98 -16.62 -10.87
CA ALA A 65 -9.00 -17.70 -9.88
C ALA A 65 -7.70 -17.81 -9.08
N HIS A 66 -6.57 -17.33 -9.62
CA HIS A 66 -5.27 -17.34 -8.94
C HIS A 66 -5.00 -16.05 -8.15
N LEU A 67 -5.85 -15.02 -8.29
CA LEU A 67 -5.74 -13.74 -7.60
C LEU A 67 -6.45 -13.81 -6.24
N THR A 68 -5.82 -14.49 -5.28
CA THR A 68 -6.47 -14.87 -4.00
C THR A 68 -6.06 -14.03 -2.79
N ASP A 69 -5.12 -13.10 -2.93
CA ASP A 69 -4.54 -12.39 -1.78
C ASP A 69 -5.44 -11.26 -1.27
N GLY A 70 -6.31 -10.73 -2.12
CA GLY A 70 -7.28 -9.72 -1.70
C GLY A 70 -8.05 -9.13 -2.84
N VAL A 71 -8.90 -8.15 -2.52
CA VAL A 71 -9.64 -7.34 -3.48
C VAL A 71 -9.31 -5.87 -3.27
N GLY A 72 -9.22 -5.10 -4.36
CA GLY A 72 -9.09 -3.65 -4.30
C GLY A 72 -10.20 -3.05 -3.45
N ALA A 73 -9.82 -2.17 -2.53
CA ALA A 73 -10.74 -1.53 -1.62
C ALA A 73 -11.17 -0.17 -2.18
N ASP A 74 -12.32 0.29 -1.71
CA ASP A 74 -12.88 1.57 -2.11
C ASP A 74 -12.14 2.71 -1.40
N TYR A 75 -11.01 3.12 -1.97
CA TYR A 75 -10.21 4.28 -1.52
C TYR A 75 -10.24 5.39 -2.58
N GLY A 76 -10.57 6.62 -2.18
CA GLY A 76 -10.58 7.78 -3.08
C GLY A 76 -11.76 8.75 -2.92
N VAL A 77 -11.91 9.64 -3.90
CA VAL A 77 -12.97 10.65 -3.91
C VAL A 77 -14.31 9.99 -4.22
N GLY A 78 -15.25 10.09 -3.27
CA GLY A 78 -16.56 9.43 -3.38
C GLY A 78 -16.62 8.04 -2.75
N SER A 79 -15.52 7.57 -2.16
CA SER A 79 -15.50 6.28 -1.47
C SER A 79 -16.36 6.26 -0.22
N LYS A 80 -16.98 5.10 0.04
CA LYS A 80 -17.76 4.84 1.27
C LYS A 80 -16.90 4.40 2.45
N ASN A 81 -15.64 4.03 2.20
CA ASN A 81 -14.64 3.79 3.23
C ASN A 81 -13.85 5.09 3.50
N PRO A 82 -14.14 5.84 4.57
CA PRO A 82 -13.37 7.04 4.89
C PRO A 82 -11.91 6.66 5.19
N PHE A 83 -10.97 7.47 4.72
CA PHE A 83 -9.57 7.38 5.15
C PHE A 83 -9.50 7.73 6.64
N VAL A 84 -9.45 6.70 7.50
CA VAL A 84 -9.19 6.86 8.93
C VAL A 84 -7.69 7.02 9.08
N MET A 85 -7.24 8.22 9.48
CA MET A 85 -5.84 8.41 9.83
C MET A 85 -5.53 7.43 10.96
N PRO A 86 -4.52 6.55 10.82
CA PRO A 86 -4.10 5.74 11.95
C PRO A 86 -3.71 6.71 13.06
N GLU A 87 -4.36 6.57 14.22
CA GLU A 87 -3.95 7.34 15.38
C GLU A 87 -2.49 7.00 15.65
N PRO A 88 -1.62 8.00 15.86
CA PRO A 88 -0.24 7.72 16.21
C PRO A 88 -0.26 6.80 17.43
N SER A 89 0.45 5.68 17.36
CA SER A 89 0.57 4.76 18.49
C SER A 89 0.97 5.55 19.73
N GLU A 90 0.19 5.44 20.80
CA GLU A 90 0.35 6.20 22.04
C GLU A 90 1.72 6.00 22.73
N ASP A 91 2.58 5.12 22.21
CA ASP A 91 3.94 4.82 22.67
C ASP A 91 5.05 5.78 22.20
N GLU A 92 4.76 6.75 21.32
CA GLU A 92 5.71 7.86 20.99
C GLU A 92 5.29 9.20 21.62
N ALA A 93 4.61 9.15 22.78
CA ALA A 93 4.63 10.28 23.69
C ALA A 93 6.07 10.47 24.20
N VAL A 94 6.85 11.25 23.46
CA VAL A 94 8.08 11.85 23.94
C VAL A 94 7.73 12.54 25.26
N GLU A 95 8.15 11.93 26.36
CA GLU A 95 8.14 12.56 27.67
C GLU A 95 9.09 13.75 27.60
N GLU A 96 8.55 14.91 27.16
CA GLU A 96 9.22 16.19 27.34
C GLU A 96 9.23 16.46 28.85
N GLU A 97 10.38 16.24 29.49
CA GLU A 97 10.67 16.66 30.86
C GLU A 97 10.12 18.08 31.09
N PRO A 98 9.26 18.30 32.09
CA PRO A 98 8.74 19.63 32.33
C PRO A 98 9.89 20.55 32.80
N ALA A 99 10.25 21.49 31.93
CA ALA A 99 11.16 22.57 32.26
C ALA A 99 10.67 23.30 33.52
N THR A 100 11.47 23.24 34.58
CA THR A 100 11.22 23.93 35.86
C THR A 100 11.17 25.44 35.62
N PRO A 101 10.11 26.17 36.03
CA PRO A 101 10.06 27.62 35.89
C PRO A 101 10.87 28.28 37.01
N GLU A 102 12.10 28.68 36.73
CA GLU A 102 12.84 29.58 37.62
C GLU A 102 12.37 31.02 37.37
N GLN A 103 11.51 31.52 38.25
CA GLN A 103 11.13 32.93 38.28
C GLN A 103 12.23 33.73 38.97
N GLU A 104 12.94 34.57 38.21
CA GLU A 104 13.79 35.60 38.80
C GLU A 104 12.93 36.83 39.19
N PRO A 105 13.00 37.32 40.44
CA PRO A 105 12.26 38.49 40.86
C PRO A 105 12.88 39.77 40.28
N VAL A 106 12.02 40.62 39.72
CA VAL A 106 12.35 41.97 39.28
C VAL A 106 12.81 42.83 40.48
N THR A 107 13.96 43.48 40.36
CA THR A 107 14.38 44.67 41.12
C THR A 107 15.44 45.41 40.34
#